data_AF-A0AAN8H8T2-F1
#
_entry.id   AF-A0AAN8H8T2-F1
#
_cell.length_a   1.000
_cell.length_b   1.000
_cell.length_c   1.000
_cell.angle_alpha   90.00
_cell.angle_beta   90.00
_cell.angle_gamma   90.00
#
_symmetry.space_group_name_H-M   'P 1'
#
loop_
_entity.id
_entity.type
_entity.pdbx_description
1 polymer ?
#
loop_
_entity_poly.entity_id
_entity_poly.type
_entity_poly.pdbx_seq_one_letter_code
_entity_poly.pdbx_strand_id
1 'polypeptide(L)'
;MGHHCVQTLEGSITQHIETQRGRDVTSPLALRSTQWKMLTSSAWVFKTVTRGYRLQFAVTPPRFSGILHSQARGESALILEREILSLLEKRAISIVPAQQSQGGFYSKYFLVPKRGRERNSANT
;
A
#
# COMPACT_ATOMS: atom_id res chain seq x y z
N MET A 1 2.24 -27.64 -28.16
CA MET A 1 1.01 -26.99 -27.68
C MET A 1 0.97 -27.13 -26.18
N GLY A 2 1.44 -26.12 -25.45
CA GLY A 2 1.53 -26.14 -23.98
C GLY A 2 0.41 -25.30 -23.40
N HIS A 3 -0.61 -25.94 -22.85
CA HIS A 3 -1.64 -25.29 -22.08
C HIS A 3 -1.04 -24.88 -20.72
N HIS A 4 -0.50 -23.67 -20.63
CA HIS A 4 -0.15 -23.09 -19.33
C HIS A 4 -1.43 -22.66 -18.62
N CYS A 5 -1.73 -23.44 -17.58
CA CYS A 5 -2.74 -23.23 -16.56
C CYS A 5 -2.67 -21.79 -16.02
N VAL A 6 -3.66 -20.97 -16.37
CA VAL A 6 -3.97 -19.73 -15.65
C VAL A 6 -4.62 -20.16 -14.36
N GLN A 7 -3.84 -20.26 -13.29
CA GLN A 7 -4.41 -20.46 -11.96
C GLN A 7 -5.14 -19.18 -11.57
N THR A 8 -6.47 -19.25 -11.66
CA THR A 8 -7.41 -18.21 -11.26
C THR A 8 -7.24 -17.91 -9.77
N LEU A 9 -6.58 -16.78 -9.46
CA LEU A 9 -6.29 -16.28 -8.12
C LEU A 9 -7.47 -15.52 -7.46
N GLU A 10 -8.68 -15.65 -7.99
CA GLU A 10 -9.90 -15.08 -7.40
C GLU A 10 -10.15 -15.62 -5.97
N GLY A 11 -9.64 -16.81 -5.62
CA GLY A 11 -9.98 -17.48 -4.36
C GLY A 11 -9.25 -16.95 -3.09
N SER A 12 -7.99 -16.53 -3.19
CA SER A 12 -7.18 -16.21 -1.99
C SER A 12 -7.33 -14.77 -1.52
N ILE A 13 -7.51 -13.83 -2.46
CA ILE A 13 -7.76 -12.41 -2.15
C ILE A 13 -9.16 -12.24 -1.53
N THR A 14 -10.14 -13.03 -1.98
CA THR A 14 -11.54 -12.94 -1.55
C THR A 14 -11.74 -13.25 -0.06
N GLN A 15 -10.91 -14.13 0.54
CA GLN A 15 -11.03 -14.48 1.97
C GLN A 15 -10.63 -13.34 2.93
N HIS A 16 -9.85 -12.35 2.47
CA HIS A 16 -9.48 -11.19 3.30
C HIS A 16 -10.51 -10.05 3.30
N ILE A 17 -11.54 -10.14 2.45
CA ILE A 17 -12.50 -9.05 2.19
C ILE A 17 -13.52 -8.87 3.36
N GLU A 18 -13.86 -9.95 4.08
CA GLU A 18 -14.99 -9.93 5.03
C GLU A 18 -14.67 -9.21 6.37
N THR A 19 -13.40 -9.14 6.79
CA THR A 19 -13.03 -8.81 8.19
C THR A 19 -12.82 -7.31 8.47
N GLN A 20 -12.92 -6.42 7.49
CA GLN A 20 -12.44 -5.02 7.62
C GLN A 20 -13.54 -3.95 7.79
N ARG A 21 -14.77 -4.31 8.19
CA ARG A 21 -15.80 -3.31 8.51
C ARG A 21 -15.64 -2.81 9.95
N GLY A 22 -15.21 -1.55 10.07
CA GLY A 22 -15.33 -0.77 11.30
C GLY A 22 -13.99 -0.44 11.91
N ARG A 23 -13.46 0.74 11.58
CA ARG A 23 -12.37 1.31 12.36
C ARG A 23 -12.39 2.82 12.28
N ASP A 24 -12.93 3.44 13.33
CA ASP A 24 -12.56 4.79 13.69
C ASP A 24 -11.14 4.71 14.29
N VAL A 25 -10.13 4.96 13.47
CA VAL A 25 -8.72 4.93 13.89
C VAL A 25 -8.29 6.36 14.16
N THR A 26 -8.55 6.84 15.36
CA THR A 26 -7.84 8.01 15.87
C THR A 26 -6.34 7.69 15.88
N SER A 27 -5.53 8.43 15.11
CA SER A 27 -4.09 8.19 15.04
C SER A 27 -3.45 8.38 16.43
N PRO A 28 -2.36 7.68 16.77
CA PRO A 28 -1.65 7.89 18.04
C PRO A 28 -1.21 9.35 18.25
N LEU A 29 -0.96 10.09 17.17
CA LEU A 29 -0.63 11.52 17.22
C LEU A 29 -1.85 12.38 17.54
N ALA A 30 -3.02 12.05 16.98
CA ALA A 30 -4.28 12.75 17.23
C ALA A 30 -4.70 12.67 18.70
N LEU A 31 -4.42 11.54 19.38
CA LEU A 31 -4.68 11.37 20.82
C LEU A 31 -3.96 12.41 21.70
N ARG A 32 -2.83 12.97 21.21
CA ARG A 32 -2.03 13.98 21.92
C ARG A 32 -2.19 15.38 21.32
N SER A 33 -3.30 15.63 20.64
CA SER A 33 -3.53 16.89 19.91
C SER A 33 -3.38 18.14 20.80
N THR A 34 -3.79 18.09 22.06
CA THR A 34 -3.61 19.19 23.02
C THR A 34 -2.13 19.54 23.24
N GLN A 35 -1.27 18.54 23.43
CA GLN A 35 0.17 18.76 23.56
C GLN A 35 0.76 19.31 22.26
N TRP A 36 0.36 18.77 21.11
CA TRP A 36 0.79 19.29 19.81
C TRP A 36 0.39 20.75 19.60
N LYS A 37 -0.80 21.17 20.05
CA LYS A 37 -1.27 22.55 19.97
C LYS A 37 -0.41 23.54 20.75
N MET A 38 0.20 23.09 21.86
CA MET A 38 1.10 23.92 22.67
C MET A 38 2.48 24.09 22.04
N LEU A 39 2.93 23.10 21.25
CA LEU A 39 4.28 23.06 20.69
C LEU A 39 4.40 23.72 19.30
N THR A 40 3.28 23.93 18.59
CA THR A 40 3.31 24.51 17.25
C THR A 40 2.17 25.48 16.99
N SER A 41 2.51 26.63 16.39
CA SER A 41 1.54 27.58 15.82
C SER A 41 1.17 27.24 14.37
N SER A 42 1.79 26.23 13.77
CA SER A 42 1.54 25.85 12.37
C SER A 42 0.21 25.11 12.24
N ALA A 43 -0.75 25.75 11.58
CA ALA A 43 -2.04 25.15 11.25
C ALA A 43 -1.88 23.88 10.41
N TRP A 44 -0.85 23.80 9.56
CA TRP A 44 -0.57 22.63 8.74
C TRP A 44 -0.12 21.43 9.57
N VAL A 45 0.80 21.63 10.52
CA VAL A 45 1.26 20.57 11.43
C VAL A 45 0.09 20.08 12.28
N PHE A 46 -0.68 21.00 12.87
CA PHE A 46 -1.82 20.65 13.71
C PHE A 46 -2.88 19.85 12.94
N LYS A 47 -3.20 20.25 11.69
CA LYS A 47 -4.11 19.51 10.81
C LYS A 47 -3.60 18.10 10.50
N THR A 48 -2.30 17.96 10.26
CA THR A 48 -1.66 16.67 9.93
C THR A 48 -1.66 15.72 11.12
N VAL A 49 -1.35 16.22 12.33
CA VAL A 49 -1.40 15.45 13.57
C VAL A 49 -2.81 14.94 13.86
N THR A 50 -3.80 15.82 13.72
CA THR A 50 -5.20 15.52 14.11
C THR A 50 -5.94 14.69 13.07
N ARG A 51 -5.73 14.95 11.78
CA ARG A 51 -6.49 14.31 10.69
C ARG A 51 -5.69 13.28 9.90
N GLY A 52 -4.41 13.13 10.21
CA GLY A 52 -3.46 12.34 9.43
C GLY A 52 -2.90 13.11 8.23
N TYR A 53 -1.74 12.65 7.76
CA TYR A 53 -1.13 13.15 6.55
C TYR A 53 -1.88 12.62 5.31
N ARG A 54 -2.21 13.53 4.40
CA ARG A 54 -2.77 13.18 3.08
C ARG A 54 -1.71 13.44 2.03
N LEU A 55 -1.62 12.55 1.04
CA LEU A 55 -0.71 12.72 -0.09
C LEU A 55 -1.01 14.05 -0.79
N GLN A 56 0.01 14.91 -0.87
CA GLN A 56 -0.06 16.20 -1.54
C GLN A 56 0.44 16.03 -2.97
N PHE A 57 -0.42 16.29 -3.94
CA PHE A 57 -0.01 16.28 -5.34
C PHE A 57 0.35 17.70 -5.79
N ALA A 58 1.45 17.84 -6.51
CA ALA A 58 1.89 19.13 -7.07
C ALA A 58 0.91 19.67 -8.13
N VAL A 59 0.16 18.76 -8.77
CA VAL A 59 -0.89 19.05 -9.75
C VAL A 59 -2.11 18.20 -9.43
N THR A 60 -3.29 18.58 -9.93
CA THR A 60 -4.48 17.73 -9.81
C THR A 60 -4.20 16.37 -10.47
N PRO A 61 -4.31 15.26 -9.73
CA PRO A 61 -4.06 13.95 -10.30
C PRO A 61 -5.11 13.63 -11.39
N PRO A 62 -4.74 12.87 -12.43
CA PRO A 62 -5.68 12.47 -13.47
C PRO A 62 -6.94 11.80 -12.90
N ARG A 63 -8.07 12.02 -13.59
CA ARG A 63 -9.29 11.26 -13.29
C ARG A 63 -9.07 9.78 -13.57
N PHE A 64 -9.84 8.94 -12.90
CA PHE A 64 -9.82 7.50 -13.16
C PHE A 64 -10.03 7.20 -14.65
N SER A 65 -9.11 6.43 -15.22
CA SER A 65 -9.09 6.07 -16.64
C SER A 65 -8.97 4.56 -16.86
N GLY A 66 -9.32 3.75 -15.84
CA GLY A 66 -9.15 2.31 -15.85
C GLY A 66 -8.13 1.82 -14.81
N ILE A 67 -8.21 0.52 -14.51
CA ILE A 67 -7.29 -0.16 -13.61
C ILE A 67 -5.97 -0.43 -14.35
N LEU A 68 -4.85 -0.02 -13.74
CA LEU A 68 -3.52 -0.32 -14.27
C LEU A 68 -3.02 -1.66 -13.71
N HIS A 69 -2.94 -2.67 -14.58
CA HIS A 69 -2.37 -3.95 -14.20
C HIS A 69 -0.84 -3.90 -14.17
N SER A 70 -0.26 -4.42 -13.09
CA SER A 70 1.19 -4.62 -12.98
C SER A 70 1.58 -5.85 -13.78
N GLN A 71 2.73 -5.80 -14.46
CA GLN A 71 3.26 -6.93 -15.21
C GLN A 71 4.56 -7.40 -14.55
N ALA A 72 4.59 -8.68 -14.16
CA ALA A 72 5.78 -9.35 -13.64
C ALA A 72 5.81 -10.78 -14.19
N ARG A 73 7.00 -11.37 -14.34
CA ARG A 73 7.19 -12.73 -14.86
C ARG A 73 8.27 -13.45 -14.05
N GLY A 74 8.21 -14.78 -14.04
CA GLY A 74 9.20 -15.63 -13.36
C GLY A 74 9.36 -15.27 -11.88
N GLU A 75 10.60 -15.22 -11.42
CA GLU A 75 10.96 -14.92 -10.02
C GLU A 75 10.43 -13.55 -9.55
N SER A 76 10.43 -12.55 -10.43
CA SER A 76 9.90 -11.21 -10.08
C SER A 76 8.41 -11.23 -9.74
N ALA A 77 7.62 -12.13 -10.35
CA ALA A 77 6.22 -12.28 -10.00
C ALA A 77 6.04 -12.86 -8.59
N LEU A 78 6.80 -13.91 -8.27
CA LEU A 78 6.79 -14.55 -6.95
C LEU A 78 7.23 -13.60 -5.84
N ILE A 79 8.27 -12.81 -6.08
CA ILE A 79 8.74 -11.79 -5.13
C ILE A 79 7.66 -10.73 -4.91
N LEU A 80 7.09 -10.20 -6.00
CA LEU A 80 6.06 -9.17 -5.90
C LEU A 80 4.83 -9.66 -5.14
N GLU A 81 4.37 -10.88 -5.43
CA GLU A 81 3.24 -11.51 -4.74
C GLU A 81 3.52 -11.67 -3.24
N ARG A 82 4.68 -12.22 -2.87
CA ARG A 82 5.06 -12.40 -1.46
C ARG A 82 5.10 -11.08 -0.70
N GLU A 83 5.63 -10.03 -1.31
CA GLU A 83 5.67 -8.70 -0.69
C GLU A 83 4.27 -8.10 -0.51
N ILE A 84 3.38 -8.24 -1.49
CA ILE A 84 1.97 -7.81 -1.36
C ILE A 84 1.29 -8.52 -0.19
N LEU A 85 1.45 -9.84 -0.08
CA LEU A 85 0.91 -10.63 1.03
C LEU A 85 1.50 -10.18 2.37
N SER A 86 2.81 -9.94 2.44
CA SER A 86 3.46 -9.45 3.65
C SER A 86 2.93 -8.06 4.08
N LEU A 87 2.66 -7.16 3.13
CA LEU A 87 2.09 -5.84 3.42
C LEU A 87 0.64 -5.94 3.90
N LEU A 88 -0.15 -6.87 3.37
CA LEU A 88 -1.51 -7.17 3.83
C LEU A 88 -1.49 -7.72 5.25
N GLU A 89 -0.62 -8.69 5.55
CA GLU A 89 -0.44 -9.26 6.89
C GLU A 89 -0.06 -8.19 7.92
N LYS A 90 0.88 -7.30 7.55
CA LYS A 90 1.30 -6.14 8.35
C LYS A 90 0.22 -5.07 8.47
N ARG A 91 -0.91 -5.21 7.76
CA ARG A 91 -1.98 -4.21 7.64
C ARG A 91 -1.46 -2.85 7.18
N ALA A 92 -0.40 -2.85 6.38
CA ALA A 92 0.16 -1.65 5.77
C ALA A 92 -0.64 -1.22 4.53
N ILE A 93 -1.29 -2.18 3.87
CA ILE A 93 -2.22 -1.98 2.77
C ILE A 93 -3.51 -2.78 3.01
N SER A 94 -4.55 -2.48 2.25
CA SER A 94 -5.81 -3.22 2.26
C SER A 94 -6.36 -3.38 0.85
N ILE A 95 -7.24 -4.38 0.69
CA ILE A 95 -8.00 -4.54 -0.56
C ILE A 95 -9.02 -3.41 -0.66
N VAL A 96 -9.07 -2.76 -1.82
CA VAL A 96 -10.05 -1.72 -2.11
C VAL A 96 -11.41 -2.38 -2.36
N PRO A 97 -12.48 -1.99 -1.66
CA PRO A 97 -13.83 -2.50 -1.93
C PRO A 97 -14.26 -2.24 -3.37
N ALA A 98 -15.00 -3.16 -3.98
CA ALA A 98 -15.40 -3.07 -5.39
C ALA A 98 -16.13 -1.75 -5.73
N GLN A 99 -16.95 -1.26 -4.81
CA GLN A 99 -17.71 -0.01 -4.94
C GLN A 99 -16.81 1.24 -5.00
N GLN A 100 -15.58 1.13 -4.48
CA GLN A 100 -14.60 2.21 -4.43
C GLN A 100 -13.51 2.07 -5.51
N SER A 101 -13.51 0.97 -6.26
CA SER A 101 -12.47 0.66 -7.26
C SER A 101 -12.34 1.75 -8.34
N GLN A 102 -13.42 2.43 -8.71
CA GLN A 102 -13.39 3.46 -9.75
C GLN A 102 -13.11 4.88 -9.21
N GLY A 103 -12.93 5.03 -7.89
CA GLY A 103 -12.75 6.32 -7.23
C GLY A 103 -11.31 6.64 -6.81
N GLY A 104 -10.37 5.74 -7.09
CA GLY A 104 -8.98 5.82 -6.62
C GLY A 104 -7.96 6.21 -7.69
N PHE A 105 -6.72 6.35 -7.25
CA PHE A 105 -5.55 6.50 -8.10
C PHE A 105 -4.85 5.16 -8.29
N TYR A 106 -4.40 4.88 -9.52
CA TYR A 106 -3.74 3.63 -9.88
C TYR A 106 -2.32 3.87 -10.37
N SER A 107 -1.40 3.02 -9.93
CA SER A 107 -0.01 2.99 -10.38
C SER A 107 0.45 1.54 -10.50
N LYS A 108 1.40 1.27 -11.40
CA LYS A 108 1.98 -0.07 -11.54
C LYS A 108 3.03 -0.33 -10.46
N TYR A 109 3.06 -1.53 -9.93
CA TYR A 109 4.15 -2.01 -9.10
C TYR A 109 5.37 -2.33 -9.94
N PHE A 110 6.55 -2.16 -9.33
CA PHE A 110 7.83 -2.51 -9.90
C PHE A 110 8.77 -2.95 -8.77
N LEU A 111 9.75 -3.79 -9.11
CA LEU A 111 10.78 -4.23 -8.19
C LEU A 111 12.09 -3.52 -8.53
N VAL A 112 12.79 -3.03 -7.51
CA VAL A 112 14.13 -2.46 -7.66
C VAL A 112 15.06 -3.22 -6.73
N PRO A 113 16.17 -3.79 -7.25
CA PRO A 113 17.19 -4.37 -6.41
C PRO A 113 17.73 -3.33 -5.43
N LYS A 114 17.72 -3.65 -4.14
CA LYS A 114 18.33 -2.80 -3.13
C LYS A 114 19.85 -2.91 -3.28
N ARG A 115 20.55 -1.79 -3.50
CA ARG A 115 22.02 -1.80 -3.54
C ARG A 115 22.55 -2.32 -2.20
N GLY A 116 23.20 -3.48 -2.23
CA GLY A 116 23.79 -4.10 -1.04
C GLY A 116 24.96 -3.29 -0.52
N ARG A 117 25.14 -3.25 0.80
CA ARG A 117 26.48 -3.29 1.38
C ARG A 117 26.85 -4.77 1.45
N GLU A 118 27.80 -5.19 0.63
CA GLU A 118 28.41 -6.51 0.72
C GLU A 118 29.05 -6.69 2.10
N ARG A 119 28.75 -7.81 2.77
CA ARG A 119 29.74 -8.50 3.58
C ARG A 119 30.02 -9.81 2.88
N ASN A 120 31.17 -9.87 2.24
CA ASN A 120 31.77 -11.11 1.77
C ASN A 120 32.06 -11.96 3.02
N SER A 121 31.32 -13.04 3.20
CA SER A 121 31.83 -14.18 3.96
C SER A 121 32.23 -15.21 2.93
N ALA A 122 33.54 -15.23 2.68
CA ALA A 122 34.23 -16.24 1.91
C ALA A 122 33.96 -17.63 2.49
N ASN A 123 33.94 -18.62 1.59
CA ASN A 123 34.15 -20.04 1.89
C ASN A 123 35.26 -20.23 2.93
N THR A 124 34.98 -21.05 3.95
CA THR A 124 35.91 -22.04 4.50
C THR A 124 35.11 -23.30 4.79
#